data_AF-A0A662SGZ8-F1
#
_entry.id   AF-A0A662SGZ8-F1
#
_cell.length_a   1.000
_cell.length_b   1.000
_cell.length_c   1.000
_cell.angle_alpha   90.00
_cell.angle_beta   90.00
_cell.angle_gamma   90.00
#
_symmetry.space_group_name_H-M   'P 1'
#
loop_
_entity.id
_entity.type
_entity.pdbx_description
1 polymer ?
#
loop_
_entity_poly.entity_id
_entity_poly.type
_entity_poly.pdbx_seq_one_letter_code
_entity_poly.pdbx_strand_id
1 'polypeptide(L)'
;MTSLLEKLVVKGHVIRNRIVLPPMATELASERGEVTNALLRHYKLRARGTGIVIVEHTFISEEGRRSKNQLGIYSDELISGLKRLARTIKEEGATAIIQLNHAGAKAPSEIIGRRPVGPSSVQVPGSEEIPKELSREEIEEIIEKFVNAARRAMEAGFDGVEIHGAHGFLLSEFLSSLTNKRTDEYGGSLENRMRLHL
;
A
#
# COMPACT_ATOMS: atom_id res chain seq x y z
N MET A 1 0.69 -17.34 -30.18
CA MET A 1 0.39 -17.78 -28.80
C MET A 1 1.22 -16.92 -27.86
N THR A 2 0.63 -16.41 -26.79
CA THR A 2 1.35 -15.58 -25.80
C THR A 2 1.78 -16.47 -24.64
N SER A 3 3.03 -16.37 -24.20
CA SER A 3 3.61 -17.19 -23.13
C SER A 3 3.88 -16.39 -21.85
N LEU A 4 3.86 -17.06 -20.70
CA LEU A 4 4.28 -16.47 -19.42
C LEU A 4 5.73 -16.00 -19.44
N LEU A 5 6.59 -16.63 -20.24
CA LEU A 5 8.03 -16.33 -20.31
C LEU A 5 8.37 -15.23 -21.33
N GLU A 6 7.40 -14.77 -22.11
CA GLU A 6 7.60 -13.67 -23.05
C GLU A 6 7.65 -12.33 -22.34
N LYS A 7 8.46 -11.42 -22.90
CA LYS A 7 8.54 -10.03 -22.44
C LYS A 7 7.18 -9.34 -22.55
N LEU A 8 6.93 -8.41 -21.63
CA LEU A 8 5.78 -7.53 -21.62
C LEU A 8 6.27 -6.09 -21.68
N VAL A 9 5.69 -5.27 -22.56
CA VAL A 9 6.00 -3.83 -22.62
C VAL A 9 4.80 -3.04 -22.10
N VAL A 10 5.00 -2.24 -21.05
CA VAL A 10 3.96 -1.38 -20.46
C VAL A 10 4.46 0.05 -20.47
N LYS A 11 3.79 0.94 -21.21
CA LYS A 11 4.16 2.36 -21.33
C LYS A 11 5.66 2.59 -21.60
N GLY A 12 6.28 1.75 -22.43
CA GLY A 12 7.72 1.80 -22.76
C GLY A 12 8.65 1.03 -21.82
N HIS A 13 8.17 0.53 -20.68
CA HIS A 13 8.96 -0.31 -19.78
C HIS A 13 8.95 -1.76 -20.22
N VAL A 14 10.13 -2.33 -20.45
CA VAL A 14 10.30 -3.74 -20.84
C VAL A 14 10.43 -4.61 -19.58
N ILE A 15 9.43 -5.43 -19.33
CA ILE A 15 9.39 -6.43 -18.26
C ILE A 15 9.80 -7.77 -18.85
N ARG A 16 10.72 -8.49 -18.19
CA ARG A 16 11.35 -9.69 -18.77
C ARG A 16 10.42 -10.89 -18.98
N ASN A 17 9.34 -11.00 -18.22
CA ASN A 17 8.32 -12.04 -18.33
C ASN A 17 7.02 -11.60 -17.62
N ARG A 18 5.96 -12.41 -17.70
CA ARG A 18 4.63 -12.10 -17.15
C ARG A 18 4.39 -12.70 -15.75
N ILE A 19 5.44 -13.13 -15.07
CA ILE A 19 5.36 -13.72 -13.73
C ILE A 19 5.50 -12.60 -12.70
N VAL A 20 4.46 -12.43 -11.89
CA VAL A 20 4.39 -11.37 -10.86
C VAL A 20 4.48 -12.01 -9.49
N LEU A 21 5.37 -11.51 -8.63
CA LEU A 21 5.28 -11.73 -7.20
C LEU A 21 4.27 -10.73 -6.62
N PRO A 22 3.09 -11.18 -6.15
CA PRO A 22 2.09 -10.28 -5.57
C PRO A 22 2.57 -9.72 -4.23
N PRO A 23 1.95 -8.62 -3.74
CA PRO A 23 2.24 -8.09 -2.42
C PRO A 23 1.83 -9.11 -1.35
N MET A 24 2.79 -9.55 -0.55
CA MET A 24 2.59 -10.50 0.56
C MET A 24 3.20 -9.91 1.82
N ALA A 25 2.38 -9.68 2.84
CA ALA A 25 2.84 -9.20 4.15
C ALA A 25 3.90 -10.16 4.71
N THR A 26 5.09 -9.65 5.02
CA THR A 26 6.19 -10.48 5.55
C THR A 26 6.41 -10.28 7.04
N GLU A 27 6.03 -9.12 7.57
CA GLU A 27 6.32 -8.69 8.94
C GLU A 27 7.82 -8.70 9.27
N LEU A 28 8.68 -8.51 8.26
CA LEU A 28 10.13 -8.46 8.41
C LEU A 28 10.69 -7.04 8.53
N ALA A 29 9.85 -5.99 8.54
CA ALA A 29 10.32 -4.63 8.77
C ALA A 29 10.62 -4.39 10.27
N SER A 30 11.35 -3.33 10.58
CA SER A 30 11.51 -2.93 11.98
C SER A 30 10.19 -2.45 12.57
N GLU A 31 10.13 -2.29 13.89
CA GLU A 31 8.96 -1.66 14.55
C GLU A 31 8.74 -0.22 14.10
N ARG A 32 9.75 0.45 13.51
CA ARG A 32 9.62 1.78 12.89
C ARG A 32 9.25 1.73 11.41
N GLY A 33 8.99 0.54 10.87
CA GLY A 33 8.68 0.34 9.46
C GLY A 33 9.91 0.45 8.54
N GLU A 34 11.11 0.27 9.07
CA GLU A 34 12.35 0.35 8.28
C GLU A 34 12.66 -0.99 7.59
N VAL A 35 13.34 -0.89 6.45
CA VAL A 35 13.86 -2.05 5.73
C VAL A 35 14.96 -2.75 6.54
N THR A 36 14.79 -4.04 6.80
CA THR A 36 15.78 -4.88 7.49
C THR A 36 16.55 -5.78 6.52
N ASN A 37 17.66 -6.36 6.98
CA ASN A 37 18.41 -7.34 6.18
C ASN A 37 17.59 -8.61 5.88
N ALA A 38 16.65 -9.00 6.76
CA ALA A 38 15.76 -10.13 6.52
C ALA A 38 14.80 -9.83 5.36
N LEU A 39 14.23 -8.62 5.33
CA LEU A 39 13.37 -8.16 4.24
C LEU A 39 14.12 -8.09 2.90
N LEU A 40 15.35 -7.57 2.90
CA LEU A 40 16.19 -7.56 1.70
C LEU A 40 16.48 -8.97 1.17
N ARG A 41 16.82 -9.92 2.07
CA ARG A 41 17.03 -11.32 1.70
C ARG A 41 15.76 -11.96 1.12
N HIS A 42 14.61 -11.67 1.72
CA HIS A 42 13.31 -12.16 1.26
C HIS A 42 13.05 -11.78 -0.21
N TYR A 43 13.20 -10.49 -0.53
CA TYR A 43 12.94 -9.99 -1.88
C TYR A 43 14.03 -10.36 -2.87
N LYS A 44 15.31 -10.38 -2.47
CA LYS A 44 16.40 -10.84 -3.34
C LYS A 44 16.13 -12.25 -3.90
N LEU A 45 15.72 -13.18 -3.04
CA LEU A 45 15.46 -14.56 -3.46
C LEU A 45 14.28 -14.68 -4.42
N ARG A 46 13.21 -13.90 -4.20
CA ARG A 46 11.96 -13.97 -4.99
C ARG A 46 11.99 -13.10 -6.24
N ALA A 47 12.88 -12.12 -6.28
CA ALA A 47 13.16 -11.34 -7.47
C ALA A 47 13.90 -12.18 -8.54
N ARG A 48 14.39 -13.38 -8.23
CA ARG A 48 15.02 -14.27 -9.22
C ARG A 48 13.96 -14.88 -10.14
N GLY A 49 14.04 -14.56 -11.42
CA GLY A 49 13.16 -15.12 -12.45
C GLY A 49 11.77 -14.49 -12.54
N THR A 50 11.39 -13.57 -11.64
CA THR A 50 10.10 -12.85 -11.69
C THR A 50 10.18 -11.60 -12.57
N GLY A 51 9.15 -11.33 -13.36
CA GLY A 51 9.07 -10.13 -14.19
C GLY A 51 8.87 -8.88 -13.34
N ILE A 52 7.86 -8.92 -12.47
CA ILE A 52 7.52 -7.85 -11.53
C ILE A 52 7.55 -8.41 -10.11
N VAL A 53 8.09 -7.61 -9.20
CA VAL A 53 7.92 -7.78 -7.76
C VAL A 53 7.12 -6.61 -7.24
N ILE A 54 5.99 -6.90 -6.60
CA ILE A 54 5.21 -5.92 -5.85
C ILE A 54 5.54 -6.10 -4.37
N VAL A 55 6.23 -5.10 -3.80
CA VAL A 55 6.57 -5.07 -2.38
C VAL A 55 5.30 -4.97 -1.55
N GLU A 56 5.33 -5.59 -0.37
CA GLU A 56 4.23 -5.73 0.56
C GLU A 56 3.54 -4.40 0.89
N HIS A 57 2.28 -4.49 1.32
CA HIS A 57 1.48 -3.36 1.74
C HIS A 57 2.25 -2.43 2.70
N THR A 58 2.61 -1.26 2.21
CA THR A 58 3.50 -0.31 2.89
C THR A 58 2.69 0.87 3.39
N PHE A 59 2.70 1.11 4.70
CA PHE A 59 1.82 2.12 5.29
C PHE A 59 2.32 3.54 5.00
N ILE A 60 1.40 4.39 4.51
CA ILE A 60 1.68 5.79 4.11
C ILE A 60 1.67 6.77 5.29
N SER A 61 1.09 6.36 6.42
CA SER A 61 0.99 7.13 7.65
C SER A 61 0.83 6.21 8.85
N GLU A 62 1.28 6.64 10.02
CA GLU A 62 1.31 5.80 11.22
C GLU A 62 -0.10 5.35 11.65
N GLU A 63 -1.11 6.22 11.48
CA GLU A 63 -2.51 5.89 11.75
C GLU A 63 -3.12 4.86 10.76
N GLY A 64 -2.45 4.64 9.62
CA GLY A 64 -2.85 3.65 8.61
C GLY A 64 -2.15 2.31 8.74
N ARG A 65 -1.41 2.06 9.84
CA ARG A 65 -0.62 0.85 10.04
C ARG A 65 -1.48 -0.35 10.47
N ARG A 66 -1.23 -1.50 9.86
CA ARG A 66 -1.92 -2.77 10.13
C ARG A 66 -1.20 -3.68 11.13
N SER A 67 0.13 -3.77 11.08
CA SER A 67 0.90 -4.67 11.96
C SER A 67 2.18 -4.02 12.49
N LYS A 68 2.67 -4.51 13.65
CA LYS A 68 3.82 -3.94 14.37
C LYS A 68 5.12 -3.97 13.58
N ASN A 69 5.28 -4.90 12.63
CA ASN A 69 6.48 -5.04 11.80
C ASN A 69 6.16 -4.86 10.31
N GLN A 70 5.12 -4.08 9.99
CA GLN A 70 4.80 -3.67 8.62
C GLN A 70 5.84 -2.69 8.08
N LEU A 71 6.16 -2.75 6.79
CA LEU A 71 6.99 -1.77 6.10
C LEU A 71 6.30 -0.41 6.01
N GLY A 72 7.05 0.69 6.20
CA GLY A 72 6.54 2.06 6.13
C GLY A 72 7.10 2.88 4.97
N ILE A 73 6.37 3.92 4.57
CA ILE A 73 6.78 4.95 3.59
C ILE A 73 6.26 6.34 3.97
N TYR A 74 6.05 6.55 5.26
CA TYR A 74 5.41 7.75 5.81
C TYR A 74 6.39 8.90 6.11
N SER A 75 7.70 8.61 6.15
CA SER A 75 8.76 9.57 6.50
C SER A 75 9.92 9.53 5.51
N ASP A 76 10.58 10.67 5.30
CA ASP A 76 11.75 10.79 4.42
C ASP A 76 12.96 10.01 4.97
N GLU A 77 13.00 9.76 6.28
CA GLU A 77 14.04 8.93 6.92
C GLU A 77 14.07 7.50 6.37
N LEU A 78 12.92 6.99 5.90
CA LEU A 78 12.78 5.63 5.38
C LEU A 78 13.31 5.47 3.95
N ILE A 79 13.52 6.57 3.21
CA ILE A 79 13.92 6.55 1.80
C ILE A 79 15.22 5.78 1.59
N SER A 80 16.20 5.95 2.49
CA SER A 80 17.50 5.28 2.37
C SER A 80 17.38 3.74 2.41
N GLY A 81 16.54 3.20 3.30
CA GLY A 81 16.23 1.79 3.40
C GLY A 81 15.44 1.29 2.19
N LEU A 82 14.41 2.04 1.80
CA LEU A 82 13.58 1.75 0.63
C LEU A 82 14.41 1.72 -0.67
N LYS A 83 15.41 2.61 -0.79
CA LYS A 83 16.35 2.63 -1.92
C LYS A 83 17.19 1.36 -2.01
N ARG A 84 17.61 0.82 -0.85
CA ARG A 84 18.30 -0.48 -0.79
C ARG A 84 17.37 -1.62 -1.22
N LEU A 85 16.10 -1.56 -0.84
CA LEU A 85 15.10 -2.57 -1.21
C LEU A 85 14.81 -2.56 -2.72
N ALA A 86 14.50 -1.41 -3.30
CA ALA A 86 14.26 -1.26 -4.73
C ALA A 86 15.47 -1.74 -5.54
N ARG A 87 16.69 -1.32 -5.15
CA ARG A 87 17.94 -1.78 -5.78
C ARG A 87 18.10 -3.30 -5.71
N THR A 88 17.86 -3.89 -4.54
CA THR A 88 18.01 -5.35 -4.32
C THR A 88 17.12 -6.16 -5.25
N ILE A 89 15.90 -5.69 -5.53
CA ILE A 89 14.98 -6.33 -6.48
C ILE A 89 15.48 -6.17 -7.91
N LYS A 90 15.88 -4.95 -8.27
CA LYS A 90 16.28 -4.59 -9.64
C LYS A 90 17.60 -5.24 -10.05
N GLU A 91 18.53 -5.44 -9.12
CA GLU A 91 19.79 -6.17 -9.34
C GLU A 91 19.56 -7.64 -9.73
N GLU A 92 18.44 -8.24 -9.32
CA GLU A 92 18.04 -9.60 -9.74
C GLU A 92 17.22 -9.57 -11.05
N GLY A 93 17.07 -8.41 -11.69
CA GLY A 93 16.47 -8.21 -13.02
C GLY A 93 14.95 -8.10 -13.05
N ALA A 94 14.29 -7.91 -11.90
CA ALA A 94 12.85 -7.70 -11.81
C ALA A 94 12.49 -6.20 -11.80
N THR A 95 11.32 -5.86 -12.32
CA THR A 95 10.70 -4.54 -12.11
C THR A 95 10.23 -4.44 -10.66
N ALA A 96 10.63 -3.37 -9.96
CA ALA A 96 10.30 -3.17 -8.55
C ALA A 96 9.13 -2.20 -8.39
N ILE A 97 7.99 -2.70 -7.92
CA ILE A 97 6.80 -1.93 -7.57
C ILE A 97 6.62 -1.97 -6.06
N ILE A 98 6.09 -0.92 -5.44
CA ILE A 98 5.73 -0.92 -4.01
C ILE A 98 4.25 -0.63 -3.83
N GLN A 99 3.59 -1.43 -2.98
CA GLN A 99 2.17 -1.25 -2.70
C GLN A 99 1.96 -0.22 -1.59
N LEU A 100 1.27 0.89 -1.88
CA LEU A 100 0.90 1.93 -0.92
C LEU A 100 -0.43 1.58 -0.26
N ASN A 101 -0.48 1.64 1.07
CA ASN A 101 -1.64 1.21 1.83
C ASN A 101 -1.98 2.14 3.01
N HIS A 102 -3.27 2.22 3.32
CA HIS A 102 -3.79 2.74 4.58
C HIS A 102 -4.84 1.75 5.11
N ALA A 103 -4.62 1.18 6.30
CA ALA A 103 -5.44 0.08 6.81
C ALA A 103 -6.86 0.49 7.24
N GLY A 104 -7.13 1.79 7.41
CA GLY A 104 -8.48 2.29 7.68
C GLY A 104 -9.04 1.71 8.97
N ALA A 105 -10.25 1.18 8.91
CA ALA A 105 -10.91 0.57 10.05
C ALA A 105 -10.15 -0.64 10.60
N LYS A 106 -9.31 -1.27 9.78
CA LYS A 106 -8.49 -2.44 10.15
C LYS A 106 -7.14 -2.06 10.77
N ALA A 107 -6.87 -0.78 11.04
CA ALA A 107 -5.70 -0.34 11.79
C ALA A 107 -5.96 -0.55 13.30
N PRO A 108 -5.29 -1.51 13.97
CA PRO A 108 -5.61 -1.83 15.36
C PRO A 108 -5.15 -0.73 16.32
N SER A 109 -6.03 -0.24 17.21
CA SER A 109 -5.70 0.89 18.09
C SER A 109 -4.53 0.60 19.04
N GLU A 110 -4.30 -0.66 19.41
CA GLU A 110 -3.17 -1.09 20.21
C GLU A 110 -1.83 -0.95 19.47
N ILE A 111 -1.85 -0.84 18.14
CA ILE A 111 -0.68 -0.60 17.29
C ILE A 111 -0.53 0.89 16.98
N ILE A 112 -1.61 1.58 16.64
CA ILE A 112 -1.56 2.98 16.18
C ILE A 112 -1.74 4.00 17.31
N GLY A 113 -2.04 3.55 18.53
CA GLY A 113 -2.21 4.38 19.73
C GLY A 113 -3.43 5.30 19.70
N ARG A 114 -4.36 5.10 18.77
CA ARG A 114 -5.56 5.92 18.56
C ARG A 114 -6.67 5.09 17.93
N ARG A 115 -7.90 5.60 17.98
CA ARG A 115 -9.05 4.95 17.33
C ARG A 115 -8.83 4.88 15.80
N PRO A 116 -9.10 3.74 15.14
CA PRO A 116 -9.04 3.65 13.68
C PRO A 116 -10.00 4.62 13.00
N VAL A 117 -9.75 4.88 11.72
CA VAL A 117 -10.54 5.81 10.90
C VAL A 117 -11.13 5.10 9.69
N GLY A 118 -12.27 5.58 9.20
CA GLY A 118 -12.94 5.01 8.04
C GLY A 118 -13.96 5.97 7.43
N PRO A 119 -14.64 5.57 6.34
CA PRO A 119 -15.64 6.42 5.71
C PRO A 119 -16.85 6.67 6.59
N SER A 120 -17.20 5.74 7.49
CA SER A 120 -18.35 5.86 8.39
C SER A 120 -18.11 5.15 9.71
N SER A 121 -18.83 5.57 10.75
CA SER A 121 -18.76 4.96 12.08
C SER A 121 -19.58 3.66 12.16
N VAL A 122 -19.20 2.64 11.41
CA VAL A 122 -19.86 1.32 11.34
C VAL A 122 -18.87 0.18 11.51
N GLN A 123 -19.35 -0.98 12.01
CA GLN A 123 -18.50 -2.17 12.14
C GLN A 123 -18.03 -2.64 10.76
N VAL A 124 -16.71 -2.69 10.56
CA VAL A 124 -16.10 -3.22 9.34
C VAL A 124 -15.78 -4.71 9.53
N PRO A 125 -16.13 -5.60 8.58
CA PRO A 125 -15.78 -7.01 8.65
C PRO A 125 -14.27 -7.23 8.78
N GLY A 126 -13.87 -7.95 9.84
CA GLY A 126 -12.45 -8.21 10.15
C GLY A 126 -11.72 -7.05 10.83
N SER A 127 -12.43 -6.02 11.27
CA SER A 127 -11.95 -5.07 12.29
C SER A 127 -12.52 -5.44 13.66
N GLU A 128 -11.76 -5.16 14.72
CA GLU A 128 -12.17 -5.35 16.11
C GLU A 128 -12.88 -4.11 16.69
N GLU A 129 -12.74 -2.96 16.04
CA GLU A 129 -13.21 -1.67 16.53
C GLU A 129 -14.08 -0.95 15.50
N ILE A 130 -15.03 -0.17 15.99
CA ILE A 130 -15.79 0.75 15.14
C ILE A 130 -14.91 1.98 14.88
N PRO A 131 -14.54 2.28 13.63
CA PRO A 131 -13.71 3.43 13.31
C PRO A 131 -14.42 4.76 13.61
N LYS A 132 -13.64 5.83 13.74
CA LYS A 132 -14.12 7.20 13.63
C LYS A 132 -14.38 7.52 12.15
N GLU A 133 -15.52 8.13 11.87
CA GLU A 133 -15.80 8.70 10.55
C GLU A 133 -14.84 9.87 10.26
N LEU A 134 -14.19 9.82 9.09
CA LEU A 134 -13.29 10.88 8.63
C LEU A 134 -14.06 12.16 8.28
N SER A 135 -13.50 13.33 8.65
CA SER A 135 -13.93 14.61 8.09
C SER A 135 -13.41 14.79 6.65
N ARG A 136 -13.90 15.81 5.96
CA ARG A 136 -13.41 16.16 4.61
C ARG A 136 -11.92 16.53 4.65
N GLU A 137 -11.51 17.31 5.63
CA GLU A 137 -10.14 17.75 5.82
C GLU A 137 -9.22 16.56 6.08
N GLU A 138 -9.65 15.60 6.91
CA GLU A 138 -8.89 14.37 7.16
C GLU A 138 -8.76 13.50 5.90
N ILE A 139 -9.77 13.49 5.02
CA ILE A 139 -9.68 12.82 3.71
C ILE A 139 -8.63 13.50 2.83
N GLU A 140 -8.64 14.84 2.75
CA GLU A 140 -7.67 15.62 1.98
C GLU A 140 -6.24 15.39 2.50
N GLU A 141 -6.04 15.33 3.82
CA GLU A 141 -4.75 14.99 4.42
C GLU A 141 -4.27 13.57 4.04
N ILE A 142 -5.17 12.60 3.97
CA ILE A 142 -4.84 11.22 3.56
C ILE A 142 -4.44 11.18 2.08
N ILE A 143 -5.11 11.94 1.21
CA ILE A 143 -4.73 12.08 -0.20
C ILE A 143 -3.29 12.59 -0.29
N GLU A 144 -2.96 13.67 0.44
CA GLU A 144 -1.60 14.21 0.49
C GLU A 144 -0.58 13.20 1.03
N LYS A 145 -0.97 12.33 1.98
CA LYS A 145 -0.10 11.24 2.46
C LYS A 145 0.17 10.19 1.37
N PHE A 146 -0.82 9.84 0.55
CA PHE A 146 -0.62 8.97 -0.62
C PHE A 146 0.32 9.62 -1.66
N VAL A 147 0.13 10.92 -1.95
CA VAL A 147 1.01 11.69 -2.86
C VAL A 147 2.45 11.68 -2.36
N ASN A 148 2.66 12.00 -1.08
CA ASN A 148 3.99 12.01 -0.48
C ASN A 148 4.63 10.62 -0.45
N ALA A 149 3.85 9.57 -0.18
CA ALA A 149 4.32 8.19 -0.26
C ALA A 149 4.76 7.80 -1.68
N ALA A 150 4.00 8.18 -2.71
CA ALA A 150 4.37 7.96 -4.10
C ALA A 150 5.64 8.73 -4.49
N ARG A 151 5.79 9.99 -4.03
CA ARG A 151 7.02 10.77 -4.20
C ARG A 151 8.24 10.06 -3.60
N ARG A 152 8.12 9.55 -2.37
CA ARG A 152 9.19 8.80 -1.69
C ARG A 152 9.52 7.49 -2.41
N ALA A 153 8.53 6.80 -2.94
CA ALA A 153 8.75 5.58 -3.73
C ALA A 153 9.57 5.87 -5.00
N MET A 154 9.23 6.96 -5.70
CA MET A 154 10.00 7.44 -6.85
C MET A 154 11.44 7.81 -6.46
N GLU A 155 11.62 8.56 -5.37
CA GLU A 155 12.94 8.94 -4.86
C GLU A 155 13.80 7.74 -4.44
N ALA A 156 13.17 6.71 -3.86
CA ALA A 156 13.81 5.45 -3.54
C ALA A 156 14.17 4.61 -4.79
N GLY A 157 13.66 4.97 -5.97
CA GLY A 157 14.02 4.32 -7.23
C GLY A 157 13.20 3.07 -7.57
N PHE A 158 12.00 2.94 -6.99
CA PHE A 158 10.98 2.00 -7.48
C PHE A 158 10.55 2.38 -8.91
N ASP A 159 10.21 1.38 -9.71
CA ASP A 159 9.74 1.56 -11.09
C ASP A 159 8.26 1.98 -11.15
N GLY A 160 7.55 1.91 -10.01
CA GLY A 160 6.17 2.35 -9.89
C GLY A 160 5.58 2.04 -8.52
N VAL A 161 4.32 2.42 -8.35
CA VAL A 161 3.52 2.16 -7.15
C VAL A 161 2.25 1.42 -7.51
N GLU A 162 1.79 0.56 -6.61
CA GLU A 162 0.43 0.00 -6.63
C GLU A 162 -0.39 0.65 -5.51
N ILE A 163 -1.58 1.16 -5.82
CA ILE A 163 -2.48 1.73 -4.81
C ILE A 163 -3.39 0.61 -4.28
N HIS A 164 -3.34 0.34 -2.97
CA HIS A 164 -4.12 -0.74 -2.39
C HIS A 164 -5.61 -0.35 -2.20
N GLY A 165 -6.41 -0.53 -3.26
CA GLY A 165 -7.86 -0.31 -3.29
C GLY A 165 -8.73 -1.53 -2.94
N ALA A 166 -8.24 -2.47 -2.14
CA ALA A 166 -8.86 -3.80 -2.00
C ALA A 166 -8.89 -4.30 -0.54
N HIS A 167 -9.38 -5.53 -0.34
CA HIS A 167 -9.37 -6.27 0.93
C HIS A 167 -10.06 -5.59 2.12
N GLY A 168 -10.92 -4.60 1.87
CA GLY A 168 -11.61 -3.84 2.92
C GLY A 168 -10.66 -3.00 3.78
N PHE A 169 -9.54 -2.54 3.22
CA PHE A 169 -8.77 -1.42 3.77
C PHE A 169 -9.38 -0.09 3.32
N LEU A 170 -8.83 1.05 3.76
CA LEU A 170 -9.47 2.36 3.68
C LEU A 170 -10.14 2.68 2.34
N LEU A 171 -9.40 2.57 1.23
CA LEU A 171 -9.95 2.87 -0.09
C LEU A 171 -11.10 1.92 -0.47
N SER A 172 -10.94 0.62 -0.19
CA SER A 172 -11.99 -0.38 -0.37
C SER A 172 -13.19 -0.14 0.54
N GLU A 173 -12.99 0.42 1.74
CA GLU A 173 -14.06 0.80 2.66
C GLU A 173 -14.90 1.94 2.07
N PHE A 174 -14.27 2.97 1.49
CA PHE A 174 -14.97 4.06 0.79
C PHE A 174 -15.76 3.53 -0.41
N LEU A 175 -15.19 2.61 -1.18
CA LEU A 175 -15.84 2.05 -2.36
C LEU A 175 -17.07 1.19 -2.00
N SER A 176 -17.07 0.49 -0.87
CA SER A 176 -18.13 -0.48 -0.52
C SER A 176 -19.34 0.16 0.14
N SER A 177 -20.55 -0.13 -0.34
CA SER A 177 -21.80 0.32 0.29
C SER A 177 -22.09 -0.38 1.62
N LEU A 178 -21.36 -1.45 1.95
CA LEU A 178 -21.48 -2.13 3.25
C LEU A 178 -20.86 -1.28 4.37
N THR A 179 -19.77 -0.57 4.07
CA THR A 179 -18.94 0.15 5.04
C THR A 179 -19.06 1.67 4.90
N ASN A 180 -19.31 2.18 3.71
CA ASN A 180 -19.53 3.60 3.47
C ASN A 180 -21.03 3.94 3.54
N LYS A 181 -21.42 4.62 4.61
CA LYS A 181 -22.77 5.13 4.91
C LYS A 181 -22.84 6.66 4.87
N ARG A 182 -21.83 7.33 4.31
CA ARG A 182 -21.80 8.79 4.22
C ARG A 182 -22.95 9.30 3.36
N THR A 183 -23.40 10.50 3.69
CA THR A 183 -24.43 11.25 2.95
C THR A 183 -23.87 12.47 2.21
N ASP A 184 -22.57 12.68 2.29
CA ASP A 184 -21.84 13.74 1.59
C ASP A 184 -21.34 13.28 0.20
N GLU A 185 -20.46 14.08 -0.41
CA GLU A 185 -19.90 13.82 -1.74
C GLU A 185 -19.02 12.56 -1.82
N TYR A 186 -18.67 11.92 -0.70
CA TYR A 186 -17.91 10.67 -0.65
C TYR A 186 -18.78 9.44 -0.40
N GLY A 187 -20.11 9.56 -0.27
CA GLY A 187 -21.02 8.43 -0.05
C GLY A 187 -22.32 8.45 -0.86
N GLY A 188 -23.13 7.40 -0.66
CA GLY A 188 -24.37 7.19 -1.40
C GLY A 188 -24.14 6.59 -2.79
N SER A 189 -24.11 7.44 -3.82
CA SER A 189 -24.01 6.99 -5.22
C SER A 189 -22.69 6.24 -5.48
N LEU A 190 -22.65 5.46 -6.57
CA LEU A 190 -21.39 4.82 -7.00
C LEU A 190 -20.30 5.87 -7.30
N GLU A 191 -20.67 6.95 -7.98
CA GLU A 191 -19.77 8.06 -8.32
C GLU A 191 -19.13 8.66 -7.06
N ASN A 192 -19.94 8.95 -6.04
CA ASN A 192 -19.43 9.50 -4.78
C ASN A 192 -18.52 8.52 -4.04
N ARG A 193 -18.88 7.23 -3.97
CA ARG A 193 -18.04 6.19 -3.35
C ARG A 193 -16.72 5.97 -4.10
N MET A 194 -16.70 6.22 -5.40
CA MET A 194 -15.50 6.17 -6.24
C MET A 194 -14.64 7.44 -6.13
N ARG A 195 -15.18 8.56 -5.66
CA ARG A 195 -14.53 9.89 -5.68
C ARG A 195 -13.11 9.89 -5.11
N LEU A 196 -12.87 9.19 -3.99
CA LEU A 196 -11.53 9.11 -3.38
C LEU A 196 -10.49 8.39 -4.26
N HIS A 197 -10.92 7.62 -5.26
CA HIS A 197 -10.04 6.82 -6.13
C HIS A 197 -9.70 7.53 -7.45
N LEU A 198 -10.37 8.64 -7.76
CA LEU A 198 -10.28 9.36 -9.03
C LEU A 198 -9.44 10.63 -8.87
#